data_AF-A0A9P1AAH8-F1
#
_entry.id   AF-A0A9P1AAH8-F1
#
_cell.length_a   1.000
_cell.length_b   1.000
_cell.length_c   1.000
_cell.angle_alpha   90.00
_cell.angle_beta   90.00
_cell.angle_gamma   90.00
#
_symmetry.space_group_name_H-M   'P 1'
#
loop_
_entity.id
_entity.type
_entity.pdbx_description
1 polymer ?
#
loop_
_entity_poly.entity_id
_entity_poly.type
_entity_poly.pdbx_seq_one_letter_code
_entity_poly.pdbx_strand_id
1 'polypeptide(L)'
;MADLFRKSKKKVQTRKVINDDDAANEALEESTRVADIRDLQRSRERKNGLTELECAVGISKAAALEGGIQMAGGGMVMTSKKKAAMEAASIEQGLREQFEKETMLRDEHEELRKYIDDGIVHLKNDDAKPQKQQTMSAKFSSLNAEDREVELLKQAAGKVKANQSKKETELLSEHMLAGIPEVDLGISTRITNILETEKKKRFLLEKSAALAAGLPPPVEESEEPKHKYRRRNNQRQ
;
A
#
# COMPACT_ATOMS: atom_id res chain seq x y z
N MET A 1 63.81 6.03 -0.79
CA MET A 1 62.66 6.71 -0.14
C MET A 1 61.57 7.04 -1.17
N ALA A 2 60.92 6.03 -1.76
CA ALA A 2 59.81 6.27 -2.67
C ALA A 2 58.92 5.03 -2.75
N ASP A 3 58.20 4.71 -1.68
CA ASP A 3 57.07 3.76 -1.77
C ASP A 3 56.12 3.79 -0.54
N LEU A 4 55.98 4.93 0.15
CA LEU A 4 55.12 5.06 1.33
C LEU A 4 53.66 5.47 1.02
N PHE A 5 53.30 5.69 -0.25
CA PHE A 5 51.97 6.20 -0.64
C PHE A 5 51.25 5.34 -1.69
N ARG A 6 51.53 4.03 -1.77
CA ARG A 6 50.72 3.13 -2.60
C ARG A 6 49.44 2.74 -1.85
N LYS A 7 48.28 3.16 -2.35
CA LYS A 7 46.98 2.73 -1.83
C LYS A 7 46.87 1.21 -1.94
N SER A 8 46.43 0.54 -0.87
CA SER A 8 46.27 -0.91 -0.86
C SER A 8 45.25 -1.32 -1.93
N LYS A 9 45.61 -2.30 -2.76
CA LYS A 9 44.69 -2.84 -3.77
C LYS A 9 43.51 -3.47 -3.03
N LYS A 10 42.29 -3.00 -3.32
CA LYS A 10 41.06 -3.59 -2.77
C LYS A 10 41.00 -5.06 -3.20
N LYS A 11 40.90 -5.98 -2.24
CA LYS A 11 40.69 -7.40 -2.51
C LYS A 11 39.29 -7.54 -3.12
N VAL A 12 39.22 -7.97 -4.38
CA VAL A 12 37.97 -8.35 -5.02
C VAL A 12 37.51 -9.65 -4.36
N GLN A 13 36.33 -9.65 -3.74
CA GLN A 13 35.73 -10.88 -3.23
C GLN A 13 35.30 -11.74 -4.41
N THR A 14 36.06 -12.78 -4.69
CA THR A 14 35.63 -13.84 -5.60
C THR A 14 34.83 -14.85 -4.78
N ARG A 15 33.60 -15.13 -5.22
CA ARG A 15 32.77 -16.18 -4.63
C ARG A 15 33.46 -17.52 -4.94
N LYS A 16 33.96 -18.20 -3.91
CA LYS A 16 34.42 -19.59 -4.06
C LYS A 16 33.19 -20.47 -4.30
N VAL A 17 33.24 -21.31 -5.32
CA VAL A 17 32.26 -22.40 -5.49
C VAL A 17 32.70 -23.49 -4.53
N ILE A 18 31.90 -23.70 -3.48
CA ILE A 18 32.16 -24.70 -2.43
C ILE A 18 31.47 -25.99 -2.89
N ASN A 19 32.20 -27.11 -2.92
CA ASN A 19 31.61 -28.43 -3.08
C ASN A 19 31.05 -28.87 -1.72
N ASP A 20 29.89 -29.53 -1.72
CA ASP A 20 29.11 -29.83 -0.50
C ASP A 20 29.89 -30.57 0.62
N ASP A 21 30.93 -31.36 0.27
CA ASP A 21 31.74 -32.08 1.25
C ASP A 21 32.76 -31.21 2.01
N ASP A 22 33.17 -30.05 1.45
CA ASP A 22 34.09 -29.10 2.12
C ASP A 22 33.35 -28.05 2.97
N ALA A 23 32.04 -27.89 2.76
CA ALA A 23 31.23 -26.86 3.42
C ALA A 23 31.07 -27.08 4.93
N ALA A 24 31.00 -28.34 5.37
CA ALA A 24 30.79 -28.67 6.78
C ALA A 24 32.02 -28.37 7.65
N ASN A 25 33.22 -28.62 7.12
CA ASN A 25 34.47 -28.41 7.86
C ASN A 25 34.86 -26.92 7.87
N GLU A 26 34.64 -26.20 6.76
CA GLU A 26 34.90 -24.76 6.66
C GLU A 26 33.97 -23.95 7.60
N ALA A 27 32.70 -24.36 7.77
CA ALA A 27 31.77 -23.72 8.71
C ALA A 27 32.19 -23.85 10.18
N LEU A 28 32.74 -25.01 10.58
CA LEU A 28 33.22 -25.21 11.93
C LEU A 28 34.45 -24.34 12.22
N GLU A 29 35.41 -24.30 11.29
CA GLU A 29 36.59 -23.43 11.40
C GLU A 29 36.25 -21.93 11.35
N GLU A 30 35.23 -21.53 10.59
CA GLU A 30 34.80 -20.13 10.57
C GLU A 30 34.14 -19.73 11.89
N SER A 31 33.37 -20.64 12.51
CA SER A 31 32.75 -20.40 13.82
C SER A 31 33.78 -20.21 14.94
N THR A 32 34.87 -20.98 14.94
CA THR A 32 35.96 -20.87 15.92
C THR A 32 36.77 -19.59 15.70
N ARG A 33 37.09 -19.25 14.44
CA ARG A 33 37.76 -17.97 14.11
C ARG A 33 36.93 -16.76 14.54
N VAL A 34 35.60 -16.81 14.38
CA VAL A 34 34.71 -15.73 14.83
C VAL A 34 34.68 -15.63 16.36
N ALA A 35 34.72 -16.76 17.07
CA ALA A 35 34.82 -16.77 18.53
C ALA A 35 36.13 -16.14 19.02
N ASP A 36 37.26 -16.56 18.44
CA ASP A 36 38.59 -16.02 18.76
C ASP A 36 38.65 -14.50 18.51
N ILE A 37 38.07 -14.03 17.40
CA ILE A 37 38.01 -12.60 17.07
C ILE A 37 37.17 -11.83 18.11
N ARG A 38 36.04 -12.39 18.57
CA ARG A 38 35.19 -11.76 19.59
C ARG A 38 35.91 -11.67 20.94
N ASP A 39 36.68 -12.68 21.32
CA ASP A 39 37.46 -12.68 22.56
C ASP A 39 38.60 -11.66 22.51
N LEU A 40 39.22 -11.52 21.34
CA LEU A 40 40.24 -10.50 21.09
C LEU A 40 39.65 -9.08 21.10
N GLN A 41 38.40 -8.91 20.64
CA GLN A 41 37.68 -7.63 20.76
C GLN A 41 37.36 -7.31 22.22
N ARG A 42 36.84 -8.27 22.99
CA ARG A 42 36.56 -8.09 24.43
C ARG A 42 37.81 -7.75 25.25
N SER A 43 38.96 -8.34 24.92
CA SER A 43 40.22 -7.99 25.61
C SER A 43 40.73 -6.59 25.26
N ARG A 44 40.34 -6.03 24.11
CA ARG A 44 40.66 -4.66 23.71
C ARG A 44 39.67 -3.62 24.22
N GLU A 45 38.49 -4.05 24.69
CA GLU A 45 37.53 -3.15 25.33
C GLU A 45 38.13 -2.61 26.62
N ARG A 46 38.36 -1.29 26.65
CA ARG A 46 38.72 -0.61 27.88
C ARG A 46 37.47 -0.54 28.75
N LYS A 47 37.54 -1.09 29.96
CA LYS A 47 36.48 -0.92 30.94
C LYS A 47 36.40 0.56 31.28
N ASN A 48 35.22 1.16 31.12
CA ASN A 48 34.97 2.51 31.60
C ASN A 48 35.24 2.54 33.11
N GLY A 49 35.83 3.63 33.59
CA GLY A 49 36.04 3.84 35.03
C GLY A 49 34.71 3.95 35.77
N LEU A 50 34.80 3.95 37.11
CA LEU A 50 33.65 4.19 37.97
C LEU A 50 33.08 5.59 37.72
N THR A 51 31.77 5.67 37.62
CA THR A 51 31.01 6.91 37.46
C THR A 51 31.09 7.74 38.75
N GLU A 52 30.96 9.07 38.70
CA GLU A 52 31.05 9.95 39.89
C GLU A 52 30.14 9.50 41.05
N LEU A 53 28.92 9.05 40.73
CA LEU A 53 27.96 8.49 41.69
C LEU A 53 28.41 7.13 42.26
N GLU A 54 29.02 6.28 41.45
CA GLU A 54 29.54 4.98 41.89
C GLU A 54 30.76 5.14 42.79
N CYS A 55 31.61 6.13 42.52
CA CYS A 55 32.72 6.51 43.39
C CYS A 55 32.23 7.04 44.75
N ALA A 56 31.14 7.81 44.77
CA ALA A 56 30.63 8.44 45.99
C ALA A 56 29.81 7.49 46.87
N VAL A 57 28.96 6.65 46.27
CA VAL A 57 27.95 5.86 46.99
C VAL A 57 28.23 4.34 46.92
N GLY A 58 29.09 3.91 46.01
CA GLY A 58 29.36 2.50 45.70
C GLY A 58 28.40 1.93 44.64
N ILE A 59 28.89 0.96 43.86
CA ILE A 59 28.23 0.39 42.67
C ILE A 59 26.79 -0.09 42.96
N SER A 60 26.59 -0.81 44.07
CA SER A 60 25.27 -1.37 44.42
C SER A 60 24.22 -0.30 44.75
N LYS A 61 24.65 0.80 45.39
CA LYS A 61 23.75 1.89 45.78
C LYS A 61 23.55 2.90 44.65
N ALA A 62 24.53 3.09 43.78
CA ALA A 62 24.42 3.89 42.57
C ALA A 62 23.37 3.31 41.61
N ALA A 63 23.33 1.98 41.43
CA ALA A 63 22.31 1.31 40.62
C ALA A 63 20.87 1.54 41.14
N ALA A 64 20.70 1.65 42.46
CA ALA A 64 19.41 1.99 43.08
C ALA A 64 19.03 3.47 42.89
N LEU A 65 20.01 4.37 42.80
CA LEU A 65 19.80 5.80 42.54
C LEU A 65 19.61 6.14 41.05
N GLU A 66 20.15 5.31 40.15
CA GLU A 66 20.00 5.46 38.70
C GLU A 66 18.53 5.31 38.24
N GLY A 67 17.69 4.69 39.08
CA GLY A 67 16.23 4.66 38.93
C GLY A 67 15.54 6.04 39.05
N GLY A 68 16.30 7.09 39.35
CA GLY A 68 15.84 8.47 39.49
C GLY A 68 15.47 8.80 40.93
N ILE A 69 16.13 9.81 41.49
CA ILE A 69 15.71 10.42 42.76
C ILE A 69 14.35 11.07 42.51
N GLN A 70 13.30 10.55 43.12
CA GLN A 70 11.96 11.15 43.08
C GLN A 70 12.01 12.49 43.82
N MET A 71 12.26 13.57 43.09
CA MET A 71 12.16 14.92 43.62
C MET A 71 10.69 15.25 43.83
N ALA A 72 10.32 15.60 45.06
CA ALA A 72 8.97 16.02 45.43
C ALA A 72 8.65 17.39 44.81
N GLY A 73 8.28 17.40 43.52
CA GLY A 73 7.89 18.61 42.80
C GLY A 73 8.72 18.83 41.54
N GLY A 74 8.25 18.25 40.43
CA GLY A 74 8.83 18.41 39.10
C GLY A 74 8.68 17.11 38.32
N GLY A 75 7.79 17.12 37.31
CA GLY A 75 7.39 15.92 36.57
C GLY A 75 8.55 15.05 36.10
N MET A 76 8.37 13.73 36.22
CA MET A 76 9.34 12.72 35.83
C MET A 76 9.75 12.91 34.37
N VAL A 77 10.97 13.40 34.13
CA VAL A 77 11.55 13.44 32.78
C VAL A 77 11.93 12.01 32.41
N MET A 78 11.05 11.35 31.67
CA MET A 78 11.32 10.03 31.11
C MET A 78 12.57 10.10 30.24
N THR A 79 13.48 9.13 30.42
CA THR A 79 14.64 8.99 29.55
C THR A 79 14.18 8.76 28.10
N SER A 80 14.92 9.30 27.13
CA SER A 80 14.58 9.20 25.69
C SER A 80 14.29 7.76 25.24
N LYS A 81 15.01 6.79 25.82
CA LYS A 81 14.81 5.35 25.58
C LYS A 81 13.44 4.86 26.07
N LYS A 82 12.99 5.27 27.24
CA LYS A 82 11.66 4.90 27.77
C LYS A 82 10.53 5.54 26.95
N LYS A 83 10.74 6.78 26.49
CA LYS A 83 9.79 7.46 25.61
C LYS A 83 9.65 6.76 24.25
N ALA A 84 10.78 6.40 23.63
CA ALA A 84 10.79 5.66 22.37
C ALA A 84 10.18 4.25 22.50
N ALA A 85 10.42 3.56 23.62
CA ALA A 85 9.81 2.25 23.88
C ALA A 85 8.28 2.34 24.05
N MET A 86 7.79 3.37 24.73
CA MET A 86 6.35 3.60 24.89
C MET A 86 5.69 3.98 23.56
N GLU A 87 6.35 4.80 22.74
CA GLU A 87 5.89 5.15 21.40
C GLU A 87 5.86 3.93 20.46
N ALA A 88 6.89 3.08 20.50
CA ALA A 88 6.92 1.83 19.75
C ALA A 88 5.80 0.87 20.17
N ALA A 89 5.53 0.74 21.48
CA ALA A 89 4.43 -0.08 21.99
C ALA A 89 3.05 0.48 21.58
N SER A 90 2.87 1.80 21.56
CA SER A 90 1.64 2.42 21.06
C SER A 90 1.44 2.22 19.56
N ILE A 91 2.52 2.25 18.76
CA ILE A 91 2.45 1.97 17.32
C ILE A 91 2.12 0.49 17.08
N GLU A 92 2.73 -0.43 17.82
CA GLU A 92 2.45 -1.87 17.71
C GLU A 92 0.98 -2.19 18.06
N GLN A 93 0.45 -1.57 19.10
CA GLN A 93 -0.95 -1.73 19.48
C GLN A 93 -1.91 -1.13 18.44
N GLY A 94 -1.58 0.04 17.87
CA GLY A 94 -2.35 0.65 16.79
C GLY A 94 -2.35 -0.20 15.51
N LEU A 95 -1.21 -0.79 15.15
CA LEU A 95 -1.11 -1.71 14.02
C LEU A 95 -1.93 -2.98 14.25
N ARG A 96 -1.89 -3.56 15.46
CA ARG A 96 -2.66 -4.74 15.80
C ARG A 96 -4.18 -4.50 15.73
N GLU A 97 -4.66 -3.39 16.27
CA GLU A 97 -6.07 -3.01 16.13
C GLU A 97 -6.48 -2.76 14.67
N GLN A 98 -5.58 -2.23 13.85
CA GLN A 98 -5.84 -2.02 12.43
C GLN A 98 -5.94 -3.36 11.67
N PHE A 99 -5.07 -4.32 11.96
CA PHE A 99 -5.16 -5.67 11.39
C PHE A 99 -6.40 -6.42 11.88
N GLU A 100 -6.79 -6.28 13.15
CA GLU A 100 -8.02 -6.89 13.67
C GLU A 100 -9.27 -6.31 13.00
N LYS A 101 -9.33 -4.98 12.82
CA LYS A 101 -10.41 -4.31 12.06
C LYS A 101 -10.43 -4.71 10.58
N GLU A 102 -9.26 -4.80 9.93
CA GLU A 102 -9.15 -5.21 8.53
C GLU A 102 -9.53 -6.68 8.32
N THR A 103 -9.14 -7.56 9.25
CA THR A 103 -9.54 -8.98 9.23
C THR A 103 -11.05 -9.12 9.38
N MET A 104 -11.67 -8.36 10.30
CA MET A 104 -13.13 -8.31 10.46
C MET A 104 -13.83 -7.81 9.19
N LEU A 105 -13.36 -6.71 8.58
CA LEU A 105 -13.94 -6.22 7.31
C LEU A 105 -13.80 -7.25 6.18
N ARG A 106 -12.67 -7.97 6.11
CA ARG A 106 -12.43 -8.98 5.10
C ARG A 106 -13.38 -10.17 5.24
N ASP A 107 -13.62 -10.61 6.48
CA ASP A 107 -14.54 -11.70 6.79
C ASP A 107 -16.00 -11.30 6.53
N GLU A 108 -16.41 -10.07 6.91
CA GLU A 108 -17.74 -9.52 6.57
C GLU A 108 -17.95 -9.48 5.05
N HIS A 109 -16.94 -9.06 4.28
CA HIS A 109 -17.01 -9.05 2.82
C HIS A 109 -17.09 -10.46 2.22
N GLU A 110 -16.43 -11.45 2.82
CA GLU A 110 -16.51 -12.85 2.38
C GLU A 110 -17.89 -13.45 2.69
N GLU A 111 -18.46 -13.16 3.85
CA GLU A 111 -19.81 -13.56 4.23
C GLU A 111 -20.87 -12.90 3.33
N LEU A 112 -20.73 -11.61 3.01
CA LEU A 112 -21.60 -10.90 2.06
C LEU A 112 -21.51 -11.49 0.64
N ARG A 113 -20.32 -11.87 0.18
CA ARG A 113 -20.16 -12.55 -1.12
C ARG A 113 -20.87 -13.89 -1.13
N LYS A 114 -20.68 -14.69 -0.08
CA LYS A 114 -21.36 -15.98 0.07
C LYS A 114 -22.88 -15.82 0.10
N TYR A 115 -23.39 -14.82 0.82
CA TYR A 115 -24.82 -14.52 0.87
C TYR A 115 -25.40 -14.09 -0.49
N ILE A 116 -24.67 -13.28 -1.26
CA ILE A 116 -25.06 -12.91 -2.62
C ILE A 116 -25.07 -14.13 -3.54
N ASP A 117 -24.04 -14.98 -3.47
CA ASP A 117 -23.96 -16.19 -4.28
C ASP A 117 -25.10 -17.17 -3.95
N ASP A 118 -25.38 -17.40 -2.66
CA ASP A 118 -26.49 -18.23 -2.20
C ASP A 118 -27.85 -17.62 -2.62
N GLY A 119 -28.03 -16.30 -2.47
CA GLY A 119 -29.23 -15.59 -2.91
C GLY A 119 -29.48 -15.67 -4.42
N ILE A 120 -28.43 -15.58 -5.24
CA ILE A 120 -28.51 -15.75 -6.70
C ILE A 120 -28.88 -17.19 -7.06
N VAL A 121 -28.38 -18.19 -6.32
CA VAL A 121 -28.74 -19.60 -6.50
C VAL A 121 -30.21 -19.82 -6.16
N HIS A 122 -30.69 -19.27 -5.04
CA HIS A 122 -32.09 -19.38 -4.64
C HIS A 122 -33.04 -18.68 -5.63
N LEU A 123 -32.75 -17.44 -6.06
CA LEU A 123 -33.55 -16.76 -7.10
C LEU A 123 -33.55 -17.50 -8.45
N LYS A 124 -32.40 -18.06 -8.87
CA LYS A 124 -32.34 -18.88 -10.09
C LYS A 124 -33.17 -20.15 -10.00
N ASN A 125 -33.35 -20.70 -8.81
CA ASN A 125 -34.17 -21.89 -8.59
C ASN A 125 -35.67 -21.54 -8.49
N ASP A 126 -36.02 -20.34 -8.01
CA ASP A 126 -37.41 -19.90 -7.85
C ASP A 126 -38.04 -19.31 -9.13
N ASP A 127 -37.26 -18.61 -9.98
CA ASP A 127 -37.73 -18.10 -11.29
C ASP A 127 -37.71 -19.15 -12.41
N ALA A 128 -37.26 -20.37 -12.11
CA ALA A 128 -37.28 -21.48 -13.04
C ALA A 128 -38.48 -22.40 -12.76
N LYS A 129 -39.55 -22.26 -13.56
CA LYS A 129 -40.24 -23.45 -14.10
C LYS A 129 -39.16 -24.46 -14.50
N PRO A 130 -39.34 -25.79 -14.34
CA PRO A 130 -38.27 -26.78 -14.49
C PRO A 130 -37.78 -26.85 -15.94
N GLN A 131 -37.01 -25.84 -16.37
CA GLN A 131 -36.03 -25.97 -17.40
C GLN A 131 -34.92 -26.71 -16.73
N LYS A 132 -35.00 -28.03 -16.92
CA LYS A 132 -33.91 -28.98 -16.80
C LYS A 132 -32.60 -28.21 -16.87
N GLN A 133 -31.80 -28.30 -15.81
CA GLN A 133 -30.36 -28.11 -15.90
C GLN A 133 -29.86 -28.99 -17.06
N GLN A 134 -29.92 -28.44 -18.28
CA GLN A 134 -29.14 -28.92 -19.38
C GLN A 134 -27.73 -28.55 -18.95
N THR A 135 -27.06 -29.55 -18.40
CA THR A 135 -25.62 -29.54 -18.18
C THR A 135 -24.98 -28.87 -19.40
N MET A 136 -23.99 -27.99 -19.20
CA MET A 136 -23.37 -27.22 -20.29
C MET A 136 -22.90 -28.12 -21.46
N SER A 137 -22.66 -29.40 -21.19
CA SER A 137 -22.41 -30.44 -22.20
C SER A 137 -23.53 -30.59 -23.24
N ALA A 138 -24.79 -30.42 -22.85
CA ALA A 138 -25.97 -30.63 -23.67
C ALA A 138 -26.22 -29.50 -24.69
N LYS A 139 -25.86 -28.25 -24.34
CA LYS A 139 -25.99 -27.10 -25.24
C LYS A 139 -24.92 -27.10 -26.33
N PHE A 140 -23.72 -27.55 -25.98
CA PHE A 140 -22.64 -27.74 -26.93
C PHE A 140 -22.76 -29.06 -27.73
N SER A 141 -23.50 -30.06 -27.24
CA SER A 141 -23.71 -31.33 -27.96
C SER A 141 -24.75 -31.27 -29.08
N SER A 142 -25.60 -30.23 -29.10
CA SER A 142 -26.63 -30.05 -30.14
C SER A 142 -26.18 -29.17 -31.31
N LEU A 143 -24.95 -28.66 -31.29
CA LEU A 143 -24.39 -27.77 -32.30
C LEU A 143 -23.40 -28.50 -33.19
N ASN A 144 -23.29 -28.07 -34.45
CA ASN A 144 -22.25 -28.53 -35.36
C ASN A 144 -20.87 -28.13 -34.83
N ALA A 145 -19.81 -28.85 -35.25
CA ALA A 145 -18.46 -28.65 -34.74
C ALA A 145 -17.97 -27.19 -34.90
N GLU A 146 -18.29 -26.55 -36.01
CA GLU A 146 -17.92 -25.16 -36.31
C GLU A 146 -18.64 -24.15 -35.40
N ASP A 147 -19.95 -24.32 -35.19
CA ASP A 147 -20.74 -23.45 -34.32
C ASP A 147 -20.31 -23.54 -32.85
N ARG A 148 -19.87 -24.72 -32.42
CA ARG A 148 -19.36 -25.00 -31.07
C ARG A 148 -18.11 -24.19 -30.77
N GLU A 149 -17.18 -24.10 -31.73
CA GLU A 149 -15.95 -23.31 -31.60
C GLU A 149 -16.24 -21.81 -31.56
N VAL A 150 -17.14 -21.32 -32.40
CA VAL A 150 -17.53 -19.91 -32.44
C VAL A 150 -18.15 -19.47 -31.10
N GLU A 151 -19.02 -20.30 -30.53
CA GLU A 151 -19.67 -19.98 -29.24
C GLU A 151 -18.68 -20.04 -28.07
N LEU A 152 -17.73 -20.97 -28.08
CA LEU A 152 -16.61 -21.02 -27.14
C LEU A 152 -15.73 -19.78 -27.22
N LEU A 153 -15.38 -19.33 -28.44
CA LEU A 153 -14.59 -18.13 -28.66
C LEU A 153 -15.32 -16.88 -28.16
N LYS A 154 -16.62 -16.77 -28.44
CA LYS A 154 -17.46 -15.66 -27.98
C LYS A 154 -17.54 -15.60 -26.45
N GLN A 155 -17.63 -16.76 -25.79
CA GLN A 155 -17.64 -16.85 -24.34
C GLN A 155 -16.27 -16.47 -23.73
N ALA A 156 -15.17 -16.94 -24.32
CA ALA A 156 -13.82 -16.58 -23.90
C ALA A 156 -13.59 -15.07 -24.03
N ALA A 157 -13.99 -14.47 -25.16
CA ALA A 157 -13.91 -13.03 -25.38
C ALA A 157 -14.73 -12.23 -24.34
N GLY A 158 -15.91 -12.71 -23.95
CA GLY A 158 -16.73 -12.10 -22.90
C GLY A 158 -16.01 -12.04 -21.54
N LYS A 159 -15.34 -13.14 -21.15
CA LYS A 159 -14.57 -13.21 -19.90
C LYS A 159 -13.33 -12.29 -19.94
N VAL A 160 -12.66 -12.17 -21.08
CA VAL A 160 -11.51 -11.27 -21.23
C VAL A 160 -11.94 -9.80 -21.11
N LYS A 161 -13.04 -9.40 -21.77
CA LYS A 161 -13.58 -8.03 -21.68
C LYS A 161 -13.93 -7.61 -20.25
N ALA A 162 -14.53 -8.51 -19.47
CA ALA A 162 -14.90 -8.24 -18.07
C ALA A 162 -13.68 -8.04 -17.15
N ASN A 163 -12.51 -8.57 -17.52
CA ASN A 163 -11.25 -8.41 -16.78
C ASN A 163 -10.41 -7.22 -17.27
N GLN A 164 -10.67 -6.68 -18.46
CA GLN A 164 -9.92 -5.54 -19.02
C GLN A 164 -10.33 -4.21 -18.38
N SER A 165 -11.62 -3.99 -18.13
CA SER A 165 -12.11 -2.71 -17.57
C SER A 165 -11.70 -2.46 -16.12
N LYS A 166 -11.41 -3.52 -15.35
CA LYS A 166 -11.01 -3.42 -13.94
C LYS A 166 -9.53 -3.06 -13.76
N LYS A 167 -8.68 -3.34 -14.76
CA LYS A 167 -7.23 -3.11 -14.67
C LYS A 167 -6.82 -1.65 -14.90
N GLU A 168 -7.52 -0.93 -15.78
CA GLU A 168 -7.14 0.44 -16.14
C GLU A 168 -7.49 1.46 -15.04
N THR A 169 -8.55 1.23 -14.27
CA THR A 169 -8.99 2.14 -13.19
C THR A 169 -8.25 1.94 -11.87
N GLU A 170 -7.58 0.79 -11.69
CA GLU A 170 -6.83 0.45 -10.48
C GLU A 170 -5.35 0.85 -10.55
N LEU A 171 -4.85 1.12 -11.77
CA LEU A 171 -3.48 1.58 -12.00
C LEU A 171 -3.29 3.10 -11.82
N LEU A 172 -4.38 3.87 -11.78
CA LEU A 172 -4.34 5.28 -11.39
C LEU A 172 -4.65 5.39 -9.90
N SER A 173 -3.59 5.21 -9.10
CA SER A 173 -3.65 5.11 -7.65
C SER A 173 -4.53 6.18 -7.01
N GLU A 174 -5.24 5.78 -5.96
CA GLU A 174 -5.95 6.65 -5.02
C GLU A 174 -5.09 7.82 -4.52
N HIS A 175 -3.75 7.70 -4.57
CA HIS A 175 -2.79 8.77 -4.29
C HIS A 175 -2.76 9.92 -5.32
N MET A 176 -3.10 9.67 -6.59
CA MET A 176 -3.30 10.74 -7.59
C MET A 176 -4.66 11.43 -7.43
N LEU A 177 -5.68 10.68 -6.99
CA LEU A 177 -7.00 11.25 -6.66
C LEU A 177 -6.97 12.02 -5.33
N ALA A 178 -6.21 11.54 -4.35
CA ALA A 178 -5.96 12.18 -3.06
C ALA A 178 -4.82 13.23 -3.11
N GLY A 179 -4.13 13.34 -4.25
CA GLY A 179 -3.00 14.26 -4.46
C GLY A 179 -3.40 15.71 -4.76
N ILE A 180 -4.71 16.03 -4.74
CA ILE A 180 -5.16 17.42 -4.70
C ILE A 180 -5.12 17.81 -3.22
N PRO A 181 -4.12 18.60 -2.76
CA PRO A 181 -4.23 19.22 -1.44
C PRO A 181 -5.55 20.01 -1.45
N GLU A 182 -6.44 19.71 -0.52
CA GLU A 182 -7.63 20.51 -0.31
C GLU A 182 -7.19 21.92 0.05
N VAL A 183 -7.13 22.79 -0.95
CA VAL A 183 -7.24 24.22 -0.70
C VAL A 183 -8.68 24.38 -0.23
N ASP A 184 -8.89 24.81 1.01
CA ASP A 184 -10.23 25.02 1.58
C ASP A 184 -11.04 25.99 0.69
N LEU A 185 -11.70 25.43 -0.32
CA LEU A 185 -12.71 26.11 -1.11
C LEU A 185 -13.88 26.27 -0.15
N GLY A 186 -14.16 27.51 0.24
CA GLY A 186 -15.28 27.82 1.12
C GLY A 186 -16.56 27.11 0.67
N ILE A 187 -17.47 26.82 1.62
CA ILE A 187 -18.66 25.98 1.39
C ILE A 187 -19.46 26.44 0.16
N SER A 188 -19.54 27.75 -0.09
CA SER A 188 -20.19 28.32 -1.29
C SER A 188 -19.54 27.86 -2.60
N THR A 189 -18.22 27.93 -2.71
CA THR A 189 -17.46 27.50 -3.90
C THR A 189 -17.54 26.00 -4.11
N ARG A 190 -17.58 25.22 -3.02
CA ARG A 190 -17.81 23.77 -3.09
C ARG A 190 -19.19 23.46 -3.66
N ILE A 191 -20.22 24.15 -3.18
CA ILE A 191 -21.60 24.00 -3.67
C ILE A 191 -21.69 24.39 -5.15
N THR A 192 -21.08 25.49 -5.60
CA THR A 192 -21.13 25.89 -7.02
C THR A 192 -20.48 24.84 -7.92
N ASN A 193 -19.33 24.29 -7.52
CA ASN A 193 -18.64 23.27 -8.29
C ASN A 193 -19.47 21.97 -8.37
N ILE A 194 -20.12 21.58 -7.28
CA ILE A 194 -21.04 20.42 -7.27
C ILE A 194 -22.21 20.67 -8.22
N LEU A 195 -22.83 21.85 -8.18
CA LEU A 195 -23.96 22.18 -9.06
C LEU A 195 -23.56 22.21 -10.54
N GLU A 196 -22.40 22.78 -10.87
CA GLU A 196 -21.90 22.82 -12.25
C GLU A 196 -21.56 21.44 -12.79
N THR A 197 -20.89 20.61 -11.98
CA THR A 197 -20.55 19.24 -12.37
C THR A 197 -21.80 18.36 -12.49
N GLU A 198 -22.80 18.54 -11.63
CA GLU A 198 -24.08 17.86 -11.74
C GLU A 198 -24.85 18.29 -12.99
N LYS A 199 -24.87 19.59 -13.33
CA LYS A 199 -25.48 20.12 -14.56
C LYS A 199 -24.86 19.49 -15.81
N LYS A 200 -23.52 19.47 -15.90
CA LYS A 200 -22.78 18.84 -17.02
C LYS A 200 -23.03 17.33 -17.10
N LYS A 201 -23.09 16.65 -15.95
CA LYS A 201 -23.40 15.21 -15.88
C LYS A 201 -24.81 14.91 -16.41
N ARG A 202 -25.82 15.68 -15.99
CA ARG A 202 -27.20 15.55 -16.49
C ARG A 202 -27.27 15.79 -17.99
N PHE A 203 -26.58 16.82 -18.50
CA PHE A 203 -26.52 17.12 -19.92
C PHE A 203 -25.89 15.97 -20.74
N LEU A 204 -24.80 15.37 -20.26
CA LEU A 204 -24.18 14.21 -20.95
C LEU A 204 -25.11 12.99 -20.96
N LEU A 205 -25.83 12.73 -19.87
CA LEU A 205 -26.83 11.67 -19.82
C LEU A 205 -27.97 11.93 -20.80
N GLU A 206 -28.51 13.14 -20.82
CA GLU A 206 -29.56 13.54 -21.74
C GLU A 206 -29.11 13.45 -23.20
N LYS A 207 -27.90 13.91 -23.51
CA LYS A 207 -27.28 13.77 -24.82
C LYS A 207 -27.12 12.31 -25.23
N SER A 208 -26.70 11.44 -24.30
CA SER A 208 -26.56 10.00 -24.56
C SER A 208 -27.92 9.32 -24.79
N ALA A 209 -28.94 9.73 -24.03
CA ALA A 209 -30.30 9.24 -24.16
C ALA A 209 -30.96 9.73 -25.48
N ALA A 210 -30.76 10.99 -25.85
CA ALA A 210 -31.22 11.56 -27.11
C ALA A 210 -30.58 10.86 -28.30
N LEU A 211 -29.26 10.60 -28.25
CA LEU A 211 -28.55 9.84 -29.28
C LEU A 211 -29.11 8.41 -29.38
N ALA A 212 -29.30 7.72 -28.25
CA ALA A 212 -29.91 6.38 -28.23
C ALA A 212 -31.34 6.36 -28.79
N ALA A 213 -32.09 7.45 -28.61
CA ALA A 213 -33.44 7.63 -29.14
C ALA A 213 -33.49 8.18 -30.58
N GLY A 214 -32.33 8.49 -31.20
CA GLY A 214 -32.25 9.08 -32.55
C GLY A 214 -32.72 10.53 -32.64
N LEU A 215 -32.85 11.23 -31.50
CA LEU A 215 -33.21 12.65 -31.43
C LEU A 215 -31.96 13.55 -31.51
N PRO A 216 -32.09 14.80 -32.01
CA PRO A 216 -30.99 15.75 -32.03
C PRO A 216 -30.50 16.04 -30.60
N PRO A 217 -29.17 16.20 -30.40
CA PRO A 217 -28.63 16.44 -29.08
C PRO A 217 -29.09 17.80 -28.51
N PRO A 218 -29.30 17.90 -27.19
CA PRO A 218 -29.61 19.17 -26.55
C PRO A 218 -28.47 20.19 -26.77
N VAL A 219 -28.82 21.46 -27.00
CA VAL A 219 -27.87 22.55 -27.23
C VAL A 219 -27.31 23.01 -25.90
N GLU A 220 -25.98 23.05 -25.79
CA GLU A 220 -25.28 23.48 -24.58
C GLU A 220 -25.34 25.02 -24.48
N GLU A 221 -26.15 25.56 -23.59
CA GLU A 221 -26.14 26.99 -23.26
C GLU A 221 -24.88 27.31 -22.43
N SER A 222 -23.78 27.63 -23.12
CA SER A 222 -22.57 28.12 -22.49
C SER A 222 -22.73 29.60 -22.14
N GLU A 223 -23.16 29.91 -20.92
CA GLU A 223 -22.96 31.24 -20.33
C GLU A 223 -21.52 31.38 -19.84
N GLU A 224 -20.54 31.41 -20.75
CA GLU A 224 -19.21 31.89 -20.40
C GLU A 224 -19.08 33.39 -20.72
N PRO A 225 -18.79 34.25 -19.73
CA PRO A 225 -18.40 35.61 -20.03
C PRO A 225 -17.06 35.58 -20.77
N LYS A 226 -17.07 35.95 -22.05
CA LYS A 226 -15.85 36.09 -22.88
C LYS A 226 -14.85 37.01 -22.18
N HIS A 227 -13.86 36.46 -21.48
CA HIS A 227 -12.77 37.24 -20.91
C HIS A 227 -11.91 37.79 -22.06
N LYS A 228 -12.06 39.08 -22.35
CA LYS A 228 -11.23 39.79 -23.31
C LYS A 228 -9.80 39.89 -22.76
N TYR A 229 -8.89 39.02 -23.21
CA TYR A 229 -7.46 39.21 -23.00
C TYR A 229 -7.01 40.50 -23.71
N ARG A 230 -6.81 41.57 -22.94
CA ARG A 230 -6.27 42.84 -23.44
C ARG A 230 -4.78 42.67 -23.72
N ARG A 231 -4.42 42.35 -24.98
CA ARG A 231 -3.03 42.39 -25.44
C ARG A 231 -2.48 43.81 -25.24
N ARG A 232 -1.50 43.97 -24.34
CA ARG A 232 -0.69 45.19 -24.27
C ARG A 232 0.34 45.13 -25.40
N ASN A 233 0.14 45.92 -26.45
CA ASN A 233 1.18 46.20 -27.43
C ASN A 233 2.21 47.13 -26.77
N ASN A 234 3.39 46.61 -26.46
CA ASN A 234 4.56 47.43 -26.18
C ASN A 234 5.17 47.84 -27.53
N GLN A 235 4.78 49.01 -28.04
CA GLN A 235 5.59 49.71 -29.03
C GLN A 235 6.76 50.34 -28.28
N ARG A 236 7.97 49.80 -28.51
CA ARG A 236 9.22 50.49 -28.24
C ARG A 236 9.44 51.51 -29.36
N GLN A 237 9.48 52.79 -29.00
CA GLN A 237 10.23 53.82 -29.72
C GLN A 237 11.56 54.02 -28.98
#